data_AF-A0A1F3L3D3-F1
#
_entry.id   AF-A0A1F3L3D3-F1
#
_cell.length_a   1.000
_cell.length_b   1.000
_cell.length_c   1.000
_cell.angle_alpha   90.00
_cell.angle_beta   90.00
_cell.angle_gamma   90.00
#
_symmetry.space_group_name_H-M   'P 1'
#
loop_
_entity.id
_entity.type
_entity.pdbx_description
1 polymer ?
#
loop_
_entity_poly.entity_id
_entity_poly.type
_entity_poly.pdbx_seq_one_letter_code
_entity_poly.pdbx_strand_id
1 'polypeptide(L)'
;MKVSERYYDDSPVNRTKMIEMILFVLFDFGEIPRYKTKPDLKDCEYVLGKYCELMLKREVFTFTKEEFIAELKKFCKEKYIELDIDVVFEILNNNSIIIFDYGKYRFKSSFWIYYFGAKRMHNDEKFREYIFQSKKYSAYPEIIEFYTGIDRNSDDALKILLNDITSTKNTVEEKLGIKEDINPLNSARWKPSENEIAKIQNEIGENVLKSNLPDAVKDQFLDKSYNQIRPYNQSIRKIFEDYSLHNLMQQIKASSTALRNSDYSDSELKKTLLLEIYNSWKQVAKVLFALSPIMATRGEATFEGAAFELYGDFGQTFEERLNRIVQVLPTNVVGYFQDDLYSSKMSPLFYDCFKNDKNELMKHHQALLLIFKRPRGWKQVIENYMTSISKNSYYLFDTVNALRTKYRYDFASQEELNDIKYLIKLGLAKHHCEGGKPTLSQIIKIKDSNLPKREYGD
;
A
#
# COMPACT_ATOMS: atom_id res chain seq x y z
N MET A 1 -18.56 18.73 10.51
CA MET A 1 -19.39 19.95 10.31
C MET A 1 -18.69 21.21 10.83
N LYS A 2 -18.44 21.40 12.14
CA LYS A 2 -17.75 22.63 12.62
C LYS A 2 -16.32 22.87 12.08
N VAL A 3 -15.57 21.80 11.79
CA VAL A 3 -14.20 21.89 11.22
C VAL A 3 -14.22 22.29 9.73
N SER A 4 -15.18 21.77 8.96
CA SER A 4 -15.33 22.08 7.53
C SER A 4 -15.83 23.50 7.28
N GLU A 5 -16.54 24.10 8.24
CA GLU A 5 -17.01 25.49 8.18
C GLU A 5 -15.89 26.52 8.44
N ARG A 6 -14.83 26.14 9.18
CA ARG A 6 -13.76 27.07 9.59
C ARG A 6 -12.47 26.96 8.77
N TYR A 7 -12.24 25.81 8.15
CA TYR A 7 -11.06 25.55 7.31
C TYR A 7 -11.45 25.19 5.88
N TYR A 8 -12.55 25.77 5.38
CA TYR A 8 -13.08 25.47 4.05
C TYR A 8 -12.03 25.66 2.93
N ASP A 9 -11.13 26.63 3.08
CA ASP A 9 -10.07 26.92 2.10
C ASP A 9 -8.76 26.16 2.34
N ASP A 10 -8.60 25.48 3.49
CA ASP A 10 -7.35 24.83 3.89
C ASP A 10 -7.47 23.32 3.65
N SER A 11 -7.05 22.86 2.48
CA SER A 11 -7.05 21.43 2.13
C SER A 11 -5.91 20.72 2.88
N PRO A 12 -6.19 19.90 3.91
CA PRO A 12 -5.15 19.30 4.73
C PRO A 12 -4.24 18.42 3.86
N VAL A 13 -2.93 18.69 3.95
CA VAL A 13 -1.90 18.05 3.12
C VAL A 13 -1.76 16.55 3.43
N ASN A 14 -2.10 16.13 4.65
CA ASN A 14 -2.10 14.74 5.07
C ASN A 14 -3.11 14.50 6.22
N ARG A 15 -3.33 13.22 6.57
CA ARG A 15 -4.25 12.82 7.65
C ARG A 15 -3.85 13.39 9.01
N THR A 16 -2.55 13.49 9.29
CA THR A 16 -2.02 14.09 10.52
C THR A 16 -2.49 15.53 10.70
N LYS A 17 -2.40 16.36 9.64
CA LYS A 17 -2.82 17.76 9.69
C LYS A 17 -4.31 17.90 9.91
N MET A 18 -5.11 17.04 9.28
CA MET A 18 -6.56 16.97 9.53
C MET A 18 -6.86 16.69 11.02
N ILE A 19 -6.14 15.75 11.64
CA ILE A 19 -6.31 15.46 13.07
C ILE A 19 -5.90 16.65 13.94
N GLU A 20 -4.77 17.30 13.63
CA GLU A 20 -4.36 18.51 14.36
C GLU A 20 -5.42 19.61 14.29
N MET A 21 -6.02 19.83 13.12
CA MET A 21 -7.09 20.82 12.95
C MET A 21 -8.35 20.44 13.74
N ILE A 22 -8.71 19.15 13.77
CA ILE A 22 -9.81 18.65 14.58
C ILE A 22 -9.52 18.91 16.07
N LEU A 23 -8.35 18.50 16.56
CA LEU A 23 -7.98 18.69 17.97
C LEU A 23 -7.94 20.17 18.36
N PHE A 24 -7.40 21.03 17.49
CA PHE A 24 -7.46 22.48 17.67
C PHE A 24 -8.90 22.97 17.81
N VAL A 25 -9.83 22.55 16.95
CA VAL A 25 -11.24 22.96 17.12
C VAL A 25 -11.83 22.46 18.44
N LEU A 26 -11.50 21.24 18.85
CA LEU A 26 -12.09 20.61 20.05
C LEU A 26 -11.56 21.21 21.35
N PHE A 27 -10.25 21.37 21.46
CA PHE A 27 -9.60 21.91 22.66
C PHE A 27 -9.64 23.44 22.66
N ASP A 28 -9.52 24.09 21.49
CA ASP A 28 -9.47 25.55 21.42
C ASP A 28 -10.81 26.28 21.25
N PHE A 29 -11.85 25.61 20.75
CA PHE A 29 -13.15 26.26 20.52
C PHE A 29 -14.34 25.50 21.10
N GLY A 30 -14.10 24.47 21.90
CA GLY A 30 -15.14 23.80 22.68
C GLY A 30 -15.74 24.72 23.74
N GLU A 31 -17.04 24.61 23.99
CA GLU A 31 -17.70 25.28 25.13
C GLU A 31 -17.27 24.59 26.42
N ILE A 32 -16.29 25.18 27.11
CA ILE A 32 -15.90 24.77 28.47
C ILE A 32 -16.65 25.66 29.47
N PRO A 33 -17.17 25.11 30.59
CA PRO A 33 -17.79 25.92 31.62
C PRO A 33 -16.86 27.04 32.11
N ARG A 34 -17.38 28.27 32.27
CA ARG A 34 -16.61 29.51 32.52
C ARG A 34 -15.66 29.48 33.74
N TYR A 35 -15.78 28.48 34.60
CA TYR A 35 -15.00 28.33 35.84
C TYR A 35 -13.83 27.34 35.74
N LYS A 36 -13.61 26.68 34.59
CA LYS A 36 -12.47 25.79 34.38
C LYS A 36 -11.45 26.43 33.43
N THR A 37 -10.16 26.34 33.78
CA THR A 37 -9.08 26.79 32.88
C THR A 37 -9.06 25.89 31.65
N LYS A 38 -9.07 26.52 30.48
CA LYS A 38 -9.02 25.82 29.21
C LYS A 38 -7.64 25.14 29.06
N PRO A 39 -7.58 23.83 28.83
CA PRO A 39 -6.31 23.13 28.77
C PRO A 39 -5.56 23.50 27.49
N ASP A 40 -4.25 23.70 27.61
CA ASP A 40 -3.38 23.90 26.45
C ASP A 40 -3.33 22.63 25.59
N LEU A 41 -3.47 22.78 24.27
CA LEU A 41 -3.53 21.65 23.35
C LEU A 41 -2.20 20.88 23.30
N LYS A 42 -1.06 21.56 23.39
CA LYS A 42 0.25 20.90 23.34
C LYS A 42 0.52 20.10 24.61
N ASP A 43 0.12 20.63 25.76
CA ASP A 43 0.15 19.89 27.02
C ASP A 43 -0.78 18.67 26.96
N CYS A 44 -1.97 18.81 26.38
CA CYS A 44 -2.88 17.67 26.15
C CYS A 44 -2.24 16.61 25.23
N GLU A 45 -1.71 17.00 24.07
CA GLU A 45 -1.02 16.09 23.15
C GLU A 45 0.13 15.34 23.86
N TYR A 46 0.93 16.06 24.66
CA TYR A 46 2.06 15.50 25.39
C TYR A 46 1.63 14.47 26.45
N VAL A 47 0.65 14.84 27.28
CA VAL A 47 0.15 14.00 28.37
C VAL A 47 -0.63 12.79 27.83
N LEU A 48 -1.48 12.97 26.82
CA LEU A 48 -2.19 11.86 26.17
C LEU A 48 -1.23 10.91 25.43
N GLY A 49 -0.15 11.44 24.87
CA GLY A 49 0.92 10.64 24.29
C GLY A 49 1.53 9.67 25.31
N LYS A 50 1.69 10.08 26.57
CA LYS A 50 2.18 9.18 27.63
C LYS A 50 1.22 8.03 27.90
N TYR A 51 -0.08 8.29 27.95
CA TYR A 51 -1.07 7.24 28.17
C TYR A 51 -1.13 6.26 27.00
N CYS A 52 -1.02 6.77 25.76
CA CYS A 52 -0.97 5.92 24.57
C CYS A 52 0.31 5.09 24.50
N GLU A 53 1.46 5.59 24.99
CA GLU A 53 2.66 4.77 25.19
C GLU A 53 2.37 3.58 26.12
N LEU A 54 1.66 3.78 27.24
CA LEU A 54 1.32 2.69 28.15
C LEU A 54 0.42 1.65 27.50
N MET A 55 -0.59 2.09 26.74
CA MET A 55 -1.46 1.19 25.97
C MET A 55 -0.66 0.36 24.97
N LEU A 56 0.22 1.00 24.20
CA LEU A 56 1.02 0.33 23.16
C LEU A 56 2.06 -0.65 23.74
N LYS A 57 2.63 -0.32 24.91
CA LYS A 57 3.57 -1.20 25.62
C LYS A 57 2.87 -2.40 26.27
N ARG A 58 1.69 -2.19 26.86
CA ARG A 58 0.93 -3.23 27.58
C ARG A 58 0.01 -4.04 26.69
N GLU A 59 -0.30 -3.54 25.49
CA GLU A 59 -1.31 -4.08 24.57
C GLU A 59 -2.71 -4.19 25.20
N VAL A 60 -3.02 -3.22 26.07
CA VAL A 60 -4.33 -3.07 26.73
C VAL A 60 -4.95 -1.75 26.29
N PHE A 61 -6.02 -1.83 25.51
CA PHE A 61 -6.66 -0.68 24.86
C PHE A 61 -7.99 -0.24 25.52
N THR A 62 -8.26 -0.75 26.71
CA THR A 62 -9.41 -0.39 27.55
C THR A 62 -8.94 0.06 28.92
N PHE A 63 -9.63 1.00 29.55
CA PHE A 63 -9.23 1.59 30.83
C PHE A 63 -10.44 2.07 31.65
N THR A 64 -10.29 2.24 32.96
CA THR A 64 -11.28 2.96 33.78
C THR A 64 -10.99 4.45 33.83
N LYS A 65 -11.99 5.25 34.18
CA LYS A 65 -11.81 6.71 34.33
C LYS A 65 -10.80 7.00 35.45
N GLU A 66 -10.87 6.24 36.54
CA GLU A 66 -10.01 6.36 37.71
C GLU A 66 -8.55 6.07 37.35
N GLU A 67 -8.30 4.99 36.60
CA GLU A 67 -6.96 4.63 36.10
C GLU A 67 -6.38 5.72 35.20
N PHE A 68 -7.19 6.24 34.26
CA PHE A 68 -6.78 7.30 33.35
C PHE A 68 -6.37 8.57 34.10
N ILE A 69 -7.23 9.02 35.02
CA ILE A 69 -7.00 10.25 35.78
C ILE A 69 -5.79 10.09 36.69
N ALA A 70 -5.69 8.99 37.43
CA ALA A 70 -4.61 8.76 38.38
C ALA A 70 -3.24 8.72 37.68
N GLU A 71 -3.13 7.99 36.58
CA GLU A 71 -1.87 7.83 35.85
C GLU A 71 -1.41 9.16 35.23
N LEU A 72 -2.33 9.91 34.61
CA LEU A 72 -1.97 11.19 33.99
C LEU A 72 -1.70 12.29 35.00
N LYS A 73 -2.43 12.36 36.13
CA LYS A 73 -2.12 13.30 37.22
C LYS A 73 -0.74 13.02 37.81
N LYS A 74 -0.38 11.74 37.98
CA LYS A 74 0.97 11.34 38.41
C LYS A 74 2.02 11.83 37.42
N PHE A 75 1.82 11.59 36.12
CA PHE A 75 2.76 12.03 35.08
C PHE A 75 2.89 13.57 35.02
N CYS A 76 1.79 14.31 35.08
CA CYS A 76 1.81 15.77 35.14
C CYS A 76 2.62 16.28 36.34
N LYS A 77 2.46 15.65 37.52
CA LYS A 77 3.26 15.99 38.70
C LYS A 77 4.75 15.71 38.51
N GLU A 78 5.12 14.58 37.91
CA GLU A 78 6.51 14.23 37.62
C GLU A 78 7.17 15.17 36.59
N LYS A 79 6.36 15.77 35.71
CA LYS A 79 6.81 16.67 34.63
C LYS A 79 6.59 18.15 34.92
N TYR A 80 6.05 18.49 36.09
CA TYR A 80 5.71 19.87 36.48
C TYR A 80 4.76 20.56 35.49
N ILE A 81 3.76 19.82 35.00
CA ILE A 81 2.72 20.31 34.08
C ILE A 81 1.45 20.60 34.89
N GLU A 82 0.91 21.81 34.76
CA GLU A 82 -0.38 22.18 35.34
C GLU A 82 -1.49 21.93 34.32
N LEU A 83 -2.17 20.79 34.44
CA LEU A 83 -3.23 20.38 33.54
C LEU A 83 -4.38 19.70 34.29
N ASP A 84 -5.61 20.17 34.08
CA ASP A 84 -6.80 19.54 34.65
C ASP A 84 -7.21 18.31 33.83
N ILE A 85 -6.76 17.14 34.28
CA ILE A 85 -7.01 15.85 33.62
C ILE A 85 -8.50 15.49 33.58
N ASP A 86 -9.30 15.95 34.54
CA ASP A 86 -10.74 15.70 34.54
C ASP A 86 -11.39 16.43 33.36
N VAL A 87 -10.95 17.66 33.05
CA VAL A 87 -11.40 18.42 31.87
C VAL A 87 -10.97 17.75 30.58
N VAL A 88 -9.71 17.29 30.49
CA VAL A 88 -9.23 16.56 29.31
C VAL A 88 -10.09 15.33 29.05
N PHE A 89 -10.40 14.54 30.09
CA PHE A 89 -11.28 13.38 29.97
C PHE A 89 -12.68 13.76 29.48
N GLU A 90 -13.29 14.80 30.04
CA GLU A 90 -14.60 15.31 29.63
C GLU A 90 -14.61 15.73 28.15
N ILE A 91 -13.59 16.45 27.69
CA ILE A 91 -13.45 16.87 26.29
C ILE A 91 -13.38 15.66 25.37
N LEU A 92 -12.56 14.66 25.70
CA LEU A 92 -12.42 13.45 24.88
C LEU A 92 -13.74 12.66 24.81
N ASN A 93 -14.45 12.53 25.93
CA ASN A 93 -15.71 11.79 26.01
C ASN A 93 -16.85 12.50 25.28
N ASN A 94 -17.01 13.80 25.53
CA ASN A 94 -18.09 14.60 24.91
C ASN A 94 -17.95 14.69 23.39
N ASN A 95 -16.73 14.61 22.87
CA ASN A 95 -16.45 14.61 21.43
C ASN A 95 -16.30 13.21 20.82
N SER A 96 -16.67 12.16 21.56
CA SER A 96 -16.59 10.76 21.10
C SER A 96 -15.21 10.33 20.61
N ILE A 97 -14.14 10.92 21.14
CA ILE A 97 -12.76 10.44 20.93
C ILE A 97 -12.56 9.17 21.75
N ILE A 98 -13.06 9.18 22.99
CA ILE A 98 -13.23 7.99 23.82
C ILE A 98 -14.72 7.66 23.96
N ILE A 99 -15.02 6.39 24.14
CA ILE A 99 -16.38 5.86 24.35
C ILE A 99 -16.36 4.88 25.52
N PHE A 100 -17.48 4.82 26.24
CA PHE A 100 -17.72 3.81 27.26
C PHE A 100 -18.34 2.56 26.63
N ASP A 101 -17.72 1.41 26.82
CA ASP A 101 -18.09 0.13 26.23
C ASP A 101 -17.75 -1.03 27.19
N TYR A 102 -18.68 -1.95 27.39
CA TYR A 102 -18.56 -3.11 28.31
C TYR A 102 -17.95 -2.79 29.70
N GLY A 103 -18.37 -1.68 30.31
CA GLY A 103 -17.93 -1.31 31.67
C GLY A 103 -16.57 -0.61 31.75
N LYS A 104 -15.92 -0.33 30.61
CA LYS A 104 -14.65 0.40 30.53
C LYS A 104 -14.68 1.46 29.43
N TYR A 105 -13.71 2.35 29.42
CA TYR A 105 -13.49 3.28 28.32
C TYR A 105 -12.49 2.71 27.32
N ARG A 106 -12.63 3.11 26.05
CA ARG A 106 -11.65 2.89 24.98
C ARG A 106 -11.65 4.08 24.03
N PHE A 107 -10.57 4.25 23.27
CA PHE A 107 -10.62 5.14 22.11
C PHE A 107 -11.62 4.59 21.09
N LYS A 108 -12.48 5.47 20.56
CA LYS A 108 -13.50 5.09 19.56
C LYS A 108 -12.85 4.50 18.32
N SER A 109 -11.72 5.07 17.92
CA SER A 109 -10.91 4.62 16.81
C SER A 109 -9.45 4.49 17.21
N SER A 110 -8.78 3.45 16.72
CA SER A 110 -7.37 3.15 17.00
C SER A 110 -6.42 4.23 16.50
N PHE A 111 -6.79 5.00 15.46
CA PHE A 111 -5.93 6.06 14.95
C PHE A 111 -5.61 7.13 16.01
N TRP A 112 -6.47 7.34 17.01
CA TRP A 112 -6.17 8.27 18.12
C TRP A 112 -4.98 7.80 18.94
N ILE A 113 -4.91 6.49 19.22
CA ILE A 113 -3.80 5.87 19.95
C ILE A 113 -2.50 6.03 19.16
N TYR A 114 -2.56 5.80 17.84
CA TYR A 114 -1.39 5.92 16.97
C TYR A 114 -0.95 7.36 16.78
N TYR A 115 -1.88 8.30 16.68
CA TYR A 115 -1.59 9.73 16.56
C TYR A 115 -0.90 10.26 17.84
N PHE A 116 -1.48 10.03 19.01
CA PHE A 116 -0.86 10.46 20.27
C PHE A 116 0.42 9.68 20.57
N GLY A 117 0.48 8.39 20.20
CA GLY A 117 1.70 7.60 20.23
C GLY A 117 2.82 8.20 19.37
N ALA A 118 2.51 8.64 18.15
CA ALA A 118 3.46 9.32 17.29
C ALA A 118 3.94 10.66 17.87
N LYS A 119 3.05 11.46 18.49
CA LYS A 119 3.45 12.66 19.26
C LYS A 119 4.41 12.30 20.39
N ARG A 120 4.18 11.17 21.08
CA ARG A 120 5.07 10.68 22.13
C ARG A 120 6.44 10.26 21.59
N MET A 121 6.50 9.65 20.41
CA MET A 121 7.78 9.27 19.76
C MET A 121 8.66 10.50 19.49
N HIS A 122 8.08 11.64 19.08
CA HIS A 122 8.82 12.90 18.91
C HIS A 122 9.38 13.47 20.20
N ASN A 123 8.66 13.26 21.31
CA ASN A 123 8.99 13.83 22.62
C ASN A 123 9.78 12.89 23.55
N ASP A 124 9.90 11.61 23.20
CA ASP A 124 10.54 10.57 24.01
C ASP A 124 11.30 9.58 23.12
N GLU A 125 12.61 9.79 23.03
CA GLU A 125 13.51 8.98 22.22
C GLU A 125 13.47 7.50 22.60
N LYS A 126 13.39 7.16 23.89
CA LYS A 126 13.31 5.77 24.35
C LYS A 126 12.04 5.08 23.85
N PHE A 127 10.93 5.81 23.80
CA PHE A 127 9.68 5.27 23.25
C PHE A 127 9.75 5.13 21.73
N ARG A 128 10.34 6.10 21.03
CA ARG A 128 10.60 6.00 19.58
C ARG A 128 11.45 4.77 19.26
N GLU A 129 12.58 4.62 19.93
CA GLU A 129 13.47 3.46 19.80
C GLU A 129 12.71 2.16 20.09
N TYR A 130 11.91 2.13 21.16
CA TYR A 130 11.08 0.96 21.47
C TYR A 130 10.15 0.57 20.32
N ILE A 131 9.42 1.52 19.72
CA ILE A 131 8.50 1.25 18.61
C ILE A 131 9.25 0.68 17.39
N PHE A 132 10.39 1.26 17.05
CA PHE A 132 11.20 0.80 15.92
C PHE A 132 11.87 -0.56 16.18
N GLN A 133 12.54 -0.73 17.32
CA GLN A 133 13.24 -1.98 17.67
C GLN A 133 12.27 -3.16 17.84
N SER A 134 11.10 -2.92 18.44
CA SER A 134 10.06 -3.95 18.57
C SER A 134 9.32 -4.22 17.27
N LYS A 135 9.54 -3.42 16.22
CA LYS A 135 8.81 -3.47 14.94
C LYS A 135 7.30 -3.40 15.09
N LYS A 136 6.79 -2.83 16.19
CA LYS A 136 5.35 -2.69 16.46
C LYS A 136 4.60 -1.93 15.37
N TYR A 137 5.30 -1.09 14.62
CA TYR A 137 4.73 -0.44 13.44
C TYR A 137 4.31 -1.42 12.33
N SER A 138 4.78 -2.67 12.31
CA SER A 138 4.29 -3.68 11.36
C SER A 138 2.86 -4.13 11.71
N ALA A 139 2.52 -4.16 13.00
CA ALA A 139 1.15 -4.42 13.45
C ALA A 139 0.25 -3.17 13.33
N TYR A 140 0.85 -1.97 13.43
CA TYR A 140 0.16 -0.69 13.48
C TYR A 140 0.82 0.35 12.55
N PRO A 141 0.78 0.17 11.22
CA PRO A 141 1.52 1.02 10.28
C PRO A 141 1.14 2.51 10.35
N GLU A 142 -0.06 2.84 10.80
CA GLU A 142 -0.53 4.21 10.95
C GLU A 142 0.27 5.02 11.97
N ILE A 143 0.96 4.38 12.94
CA ILE A 143 1.84 5.12 13.86
C ILE A 143 3.01 5.79 13.11
N ILE A 144 3.50 5.15 12.05
CA ILE A 144 4.57 5.69 11.20
C ILE A 144 4.02 6.75 10.27
N GLU A 145 2.79 6.57 9.75
CA GLU A 145 2.07 7.63 9.03
C GLU A 145 2.01 8.91 9.86
N PHE A 146 1.56 8.81 11.12
CA PHE A 146 1.46 9.98 11.98
C PHE A 146 2.83 10.53 12.37
N TYR A 147 3.80 9.69 12.70
CA TYR A 147 5.15 10.13 13.08
C TYR A 147 5.80 10.99 11.98
N THR A 148 5.79 10.47 10.76
CA THR A 148 6.34 11.16 9.58
C THR A 148 5.44 12.28 9.06
N GLY A 149 4.14 12.22 9.34
CA GLY A 149 3.22 13.30 9.01
C GLY A 149 3.34 14.52 9.94
N ILE A 150 3.86 14.34 11.15
CA ILE A 150 4.16 15.43 12.11
C ILE A 150 5.43 16.16 11.66
N ASP A 151 6.49 15.43 11.30
CA ASP A 151 7.75 15.99 10.82
C ASP A 151 8.08 15.52 9.40
N ARG A 152 8.04 16.47 8.45
CA ARG A 152 8.31 16.21 7.03
C ARG A 152 9.79 15.99 6.72
N ASN A 153 10.68 16.04 7.72
CA ASN A 153 12.10 15.71 7.64
C ASN A 153 12.45 14.47 8.49
N SER A 154 11.83 13.32 8.17
CA SER A 154 11.96 12.09 8.96
C SER A 154 13.07 11.15 8.44
N ASP A 155 14.27 11.67 8.19
CA ASP A 155 15.43 10.87 7.73
C ASP A 155 15.77 9.71 8.68
N ASP A 156 15.54 9.91 9.98
CA ASP A 156 15.70 8.91 11.02
C ASP A 156 14.80 7.69 10.79
N ALA A 157 13.50 7.92 10.57
CA ALA A 157 12.54 6.86 10.28
C ALA A 157 12.81 6.20 8.94
N LEU A 158 13.12 6.98 7.89
CA LEU A 158 13.37 6.43 6.56
C LEU A 158 14.56 5.45 6.56
N LYS A 159 15.64 5.75 7.31
CA LYS A 159 16.80 4.85 7.43
C LYS A 159 16.45 3.53 8.13
N ILE A 160 15.68 3.60 9.21
CA ILE A 160 15.24 2.40 9.94
C ILE A 160 14.34 1.54 9.05
N LEU A 161 13.34 2.17 8.42
CA LEU A 161 12.39 1.49 7.53
C LEU A 161 13.09 0.86 6.32
N LEU A 162 14.07 1.55 5.72
CA LEU A 162 14.90 1.02 4.64
C LEU A 162 15.64 -0.27 5.07
N ASN A 163 16.27 -0.25 6.25
CA ASN A 163 16.97 -1.43 6.76
C ASN A 163 16.01 -2.59 7.02
N ASP A 164 14.85 -2.30 7.62
CA ASP A 164 13.86 -3.31 7.98
C ASP A 164 13.19 -3.96 6.77
N ILE A 165 12.77 -3.15 5.78
CA ILE A 165 12.18 -3.67 4.55
C ILE A 165 13.19 -4.47 3.74
N THR A 166 14.45 -4.03 3.68
CA THR A 166 15.53 -4.76 3.01
C THR A 166 15.77 -6.12 3.67
N SER A 167 15.91 -6.13 5.01
CA SER A 167 16.13 -7.37 5.77
C SER A 167 14.97 -8.36 5.61
N THR A 168 13.73 -7.85 5.66
CA THR A 168 12.54 -8.70 5.55
C THR A 168 12.37 -9.21 4.12
N LYS A 169 12.59 -8.38 3.10
CA LYS A 169 12.60 -8.80 1.69
C LYS A 169 13.63 -9.90 1.46
N ASN A 170 14.86 -9.73 1.93
CA ASN A 170 15.91 -10.75 1.80
C ASN A 170 15.52 -12.05 2.51
N THR A 171 14.88 -11.96 3.70
CA THR A 171 14.36 -13.13 4.40
C THR A 171 13.30 -13.87 3.57
N VAL A 172 12.36 -13.13 2.95
CA VAL A 172 11.35 -13.72 2.06
C VAL A 172 12.02 -14.38 0.86
N GLU A 173 12.99 -13.73 0.24
CA GLU A 173 13.74 -14.24 -0.92
C GLU A 173 14.50 -15.53 -0.59
N GLU A 174 15.27 -15.54 0.50
CA GLU A 174 16.00 -16.70 0.99
C GLU A 174 15.07 -17.87 1.30
N LYS A 175 13.97 -17.60 2.03
CA LYS A 175 13.02 -18.64 2.44
C LYS A 175 12.15 -19.14 1.29
N LEU A 176 11.87 -18.31 0.29
CA LEU A 176 11.22 -18.74 -0.94
C LEU A 176 12.15 -19.66 -1.76
N GLY A 177 13.47 -19.45 -1.69
CA GLY A 177 14.47 -20.32 -2.31
C GLY A 177 14.51 -20.25 -3.85
N ILE A 178 13.91 -19.21 -4.42
CA ILE A 178 13.87 -18.97 -5.86
C ILE A 178 15.06 -18.10 -6.21
N LYS A 179 16.08 -18.69 -6.83
CA LYS A 179 17.36 -18.01 -7.14
C LYS A 179 17.34 -17.18 -8.43
N GLU A 180 16.38 -17.44 -9.33
CA GLU A 180 16.28 -16.75 -10.62
C GLU A 180 15.25 -15.61 -10.56
N ASP A 181 15.40 -14.62 -11.45
CA ASP A 181 14.40 -13.54 -11.59
C ASP A 181 13.16 -14.07 -12.30
N ILE A 182 12.32 -14.82 -11.57
CA ILE A 182 11.06 -15.35 -12.09
C ILE A 182 10.22 -14.21 -12.62
N ASN A 183 9.93 -14.28 -13.90
CA ASN A 183 9.04 -13.36 -14.56
C ASN A 183 8.35 -14.06 -15.74
N PRO A 184 7.30 -14.88 -15.46
CA PRO A 184 6.57 -15.61 -16.49
C PRO A 184 5.98 -14.70 -17.58
N LEU A 185 5.85 -13.40 -17.29
CA LEU A 185 5.30 -12.40 -18.18
C LEU A 185 6.24 -12.03 -19.33
N ASN A 186 7.55 -12.33 -19.23
CA ASN A 186 8.50 -12.14 -20.32
C ASN A 186 8.18 -13.04 -21.52
N SER A 187 7.71 -14.26 -21.23
CA SER A 187 7.26 -15.24 -22.22
C SER A 187 5.82 -14.97 -22.69
N ALA A 188 5.07 -14.16 -21.95
CA ALA A 188 3.66 -13.88 -22.22
C ALA A 188 3.47 -12.86 -23.34
N ARG A 189 2.42 -13.08 -24.13
CA ARG A 189 2.06 -12.24 -25.28
C ARG A 189 0.64 -11.73 -25.20
N TRP A 190 0.36 -10.64 -25.91
CA TRP A 190 -0.98 -10.03 -25.99
C TRP A 190 -2.07 -11.05 -26.38
N LYS A 191 -1.77 -11.92 -27.34
CA LYS A 191 -2.61 -13.06 -27.72
C LYS A 191 -1.76 -14.32 -27.70
N PRO A 192 -1.63 -14.99 -26.54
CA PRO A 192 -0.75 -16.14 -26.44
C PRO A 192 -1.37 -17.34 -27.18
N SER A 193 -0.54 -18.08 -27.90
CA SER A 193 -0.87 -19.41 -28.40
C SER A 193 -0.90 -20.43 -27.24
N GLU A 194 -1.55 -21.58 -27.44
CA GLU A 194 -1.55 -22.68 -26.45
C GLU A 194 -0.13 -23.09 -26.04
N ASN A 195 0.80 -23.12 -27.00
CA ASN A 195 2.21 -23.42 -26.74
C ASN A 195 2.90 -22.37 -25.84
N GLU A 196 2.53 -21.09 -25.96
CA GLU A 196 3.07 -20.02 -25.11
C GLU A 196 2.47 -20.07 -23.70
N ILE A 197 1.18 -20.44 -23.58
CA ILE A 197 0.55 -20.71 -22.28
C ILE A 197 1.26 -21.89 -21.60
N ALA A 198 1.54 -22.97 -22.33
CA ALA A 198 2.28 -24.11 -21.80
C ALA A 198 3.70 -23.73 -21.33
N LYS A 199 4.38 -22.81 -22.04
CA LYS A 199 5.70 -22.31 -21.60
C LYS A 199 5.63 -21.54 -20.28
N ILE A 200 4.64 -20.66 -20.12
CA ILE A 200 4.40 -19.94 -18.87
C ILE A 200 4.16 -20.92 -17.72
N GLN A 201 3.35 -21.95 -17.96
CA GLN A 201 3.05 -22.99 -16.98
C GLN A 201 4.29 -23.78 -16.58
N ASN A 202 5.10 -24.19 -17.56
CA ASN A 202 6.34 -24.91 -17.31
C ASN A 202 7.34 -24.05 -16.54
N GLU A 203 7.48 -22.77 -16.89
CA GLU A 203 8.35 -21.83 -16.18
C GLU A 203 7.92 -21.68 -14.71
N ILE A 204 6.63 -21.49 -14.44
CA ILE A 204 6.12 -21.43 -13.06
C ILE A 204 6.34 -22.77 -12.35
N GLY A 205 6.06 -23.89 -13.03
CA GLY A 205 6.19 -25.24 -12.47
C GLY A 205 7.60 -25.63 -12.10
N GLU A 206 8.56 -25.46 -13.01
CA GLU A 206 9.96 -25.73 -12.73
C GLU A 206 10.47 -24.91 -11.55
N ASN A 207 10.06 -23.65 -11.48
CA ASN A 207 10.46 -22.76 -10.41
C ASN A 207 9.87 -23.17 -9.07
N VAL A 208 8.59 -23.54 -9.01
CA VAL A 208 8.00 -24.03 -7.77
C VAL A 208 8.64 -25.33 -7.31
N LEU A 209 8.89 -26.28 -8.22
CA LEU A 209 9.55 -27.54 -7.90
C LEU A 209 10.97 -27.32 -7.33
N LYS A 210 11.71 -26.35 -7.87
CA LYS A 210 13.07 -25.97 -7.41
C LYS A 210 13.08 -25.06 -6.18
N SER A 211 11.93 -24.50 -5.78
CA SER A 211 11.81 -23.56 -4.66
C SER A 211 11.86 -24.26 -3.30
N ASN A 212 11.85 -23.47 -2.22
CA ASN A 212 11.72 -23.97 -0.85
C ASN A 212 10.26 -24.09 -0.39
N LEU A 213 9.29 -23.87 -1.28
CA LEU A 213 7.86 -23.94 -0.95
C LEU A 213 7.47 -25.28 -0.31
N PRO A 214 6.44 -25.30 0.55
CA PRO A 214 5.98 -26.52 1.22
C PRO A 214 5.69 -27.65 0.21
N ASP A 215 6.00 -28.90 0.58
CA ASP A 215 5.80 -30.04 -0.32
C ASP A 215 4.34 -30.17 -0.77
N ALA A 216 3.36 -29.84 0.07
CA ALA A 216 1.96 -29.82 -0.34
C ALA A 216 1.64 -28.79 -1.46
N VAL A 217 2.45 -27.74 -1.62
CA VAL A 217 2.39 -26.81 -2.76
C VAL A 217 3.04 -27.45 -3.98
N LYS A 218 4.20 -28.09 -3.82
CA LYS A 218 4.93 -28.77 -4.92
C LYS A 218 4.18 -29.99 -5.45
N ASP A 219 3.54 -30.78 -4.58
CA ASP A 219 2.77 -31.97 -4.93
C ASP A 219 1.58 -31.63 -5.83
N GLN A 220 0.99 -30.44 -5.69
CA GLN A 220 -0.06 -29.96 -6.59
C GLN A 220 0.45 -29.68 -8.02
N PHE A 221 1.75 -29.44 -8.19
CA PHE A 221 2.35 -29.37 -9.53
C PHE A 221 2.58 -30.75 -10.14
N LEU A 222 2.80 -31.77 -9.30
CA LEU A 222 3.08 -33.13 -9.74
C LEU A 222 1.80 -33.93 -10.01
N ASP A 223 0.70 -33.64 -9.31
CA ASP A 223 -0.55 -34.39 -9.43
C ASP A 223 -1.78 -33.47 -9.62
N LYS A 224 -2.27 -33.42 -10.87
CA LYS A 224 -3.48 -32.68 -11.27
C LYS A 224 -4.79 -33.23 -10.67
N SER A 225 -4.75 -34.40 -10.04
CA SER A 225 -5.92 -35.09 -9.48
C SER A 225 -5.99 -35.09 -7.94
N TYR A 226 -5.02 -34.43 -7.29
CA TYR A 226 -4.80 -34.58 -5.86
C TYR A 226 -5.64 -33.63 -4.99
N ASN A 227 -6.50 -34.19 -4.13
CA ASN A 227 -7.41 -33.43 -3.27
C ASN A 227 -6.96 -33.44 -1.80
N GLN A 228 -6.22 -32.42 -1.36
CA GLN A 228 -5.70 -32.30 0.01
C GLN A 228 -6.17 -31.02 0.72
N ILE A 229 -7.42 -30.97 1.20
CA ILE A 229 -8.01 -29.76 1.79
C ILE A 229 -7.35 -29.36 3.13
N ARG A 230 -6.93 -30.33 3.98
CA ARG A 230 -6.44 -30.05 5.35
C ARG A 230 -4.95 -29.66 5.50
N PRO A 231 -3.97 -30.33 4.86
CA PRO A 231 -2.54 -29.95 4.94
C PRO A 231 -2.21 -28.60 4.27
N TYR A 232 -3.14 -28.12 3.45
CA TYR A 232 -3.05 -26.91 2.66
C TYR A 232 -3.04 -25.62 3.48
N ASN A 233 -3.97 -25.45 4.41
CA ASN A 233 -4.04 -24.23 5.24
C ASN A 233 -2.75 -24.03 6.03
N GLN A 234 -2.10 -25.12 6.45
CA GLN A 234 -0.80 -25.08 7.12
C GLN A 234 0.37 -24.68 6.19
N SER A 235 0.26 -24.99 4.90
CA SER A 235 1.30 -24.66 3.90
C SER A 235 1.27 -23.20 3.48
N ILE A 236 0.07 -22.63 3.28
CA ILE A 236 -0.06 -21.18 3.08
C ILE A 236 0.33 -20.43 4.36
N ARG A 237 0.00 -20.99 5.54
CA ARG A 237 0.46 -20.49 6.83
C ARG A 237 1.97 -20.32 6.90
N LYS A 238 2.71 -21.36 6.52
CA LYS A 238 4.16 -21.34 6.44
C LYS A 238 4.71 -20.22 5.53
N ILE A 239 4.04 -19.89 4.43
CA ILE A 239 4.53 -18.84 3.51
C ILE A 239 4.34 -17.43 4.10
N PHE A 240 3.22 -17.17 4.78
CA PHE A 240 2.99 -15.84 5.31
C PHE A 240 3.66 -15.60 6.67
N GLU A 241 3.64 -16.60 7.55
CA GLU A 241 4.19 -16.58 8.91
C GLU A 241 5.69 -16.90 8.84
N ASP A 242 6.05 -18.10 8.36
CA ASP A 242 7.46 -18.52 8.38
C ASP A 242 8.29 -17.78 7.35
N TYR A 243 7.75 -17.35 6.19
CA TYR A 243 8.56 -16.60 5.21
C TYR A 243 8.51 -15.09 5.40
N SER A 244 7.80 -14.59 6.41
CA SER A 244 7.67 -13.16 6.69
C SER A 244 6.98 -12.34 5.58
N LEU A 245 6.18 -12.96 4.69
CA LEU A 245 5.51 -12.23 3.62
C LEU A 245 4.52 -11.19 4.17
N HIS A 246 3.76 -11.52 5.22
CA HIS A 246 2.85 -10.56 5.84
C HIS A 246 3.62 -9.34 6.35
N ASN A 247 4.74 -9.57 7.04
CA ASN A 247 5.59 -8.49 7.55
C ASN A 247 6.16 -7.64 6.41
N LEU A 248 6.57 -8.25 5.29
CA LEU A 248 7.01 -7.51 4.10
C LEU A 248 5.89 -6.60 3.58
N MET A 249 4.66 -7.11 3.45
CA MET A 249 3.52 -6.31 3.00
C MET A 249 3.23 -5.12 3.93
N GLN A 250 3.29 -5.31 5.26
CA GLN A 250 3.10 -4.21 6.22
C GLN A 250 4.24 -3.19 6.17
N GLN A 251 5.49 -3.65 6.02
CA GLN A 251 6.64 -2.76 5.87
C GLN A 251 6.64 -2.00 4.55
N ILE A 252 6.11 -2.58 3.47
CA ILE A 252 5.85 -1.85 2.22
C ILE A 252 4.90 -0.66 2.50
N LYS A 253 3.79 -0.88 3.20
CA LYS A 253 2.82 0.17 3.53
C LYS A 253 3.42 1.26 4.43
N ALA A 254 4.11 0.85 5.50
CA ALA A 254 4.77 1.77 6.43
C ALA A 254 5.85 2.60 5.72
N SER A 255 6.73 1.96 4.94
CA SER A 255 7.77 2.63 4.15
C SER A 255 7.19 3.57 3.10
N SER A 256 6.14 3.13 2.40
CA SER A 256 5.46 3.94 1.37
C SER A 256 4.87 5.21 1.98
N THR A 257 4.16 5.07 3.10
CA THR A 257 3.52 6.21 3.77
C THR A 257 4.55 7.15 4.39
N ALA A 258 5.61 6.61 5.00
CA ALA A 258 6.73 7.38 5.51
C ALA A 258 7.39 8.21 4.41
N LEU A 259 7.74 7.57 3.29
CA LEU A 259 8.35 8.23 2.14
C LEU A 259 7.43 9.34 1.58
N ARG A 260 6.12 9.08 1.49
CA ARG A 260 5.12 10.04 1.04
C ARG A 260 5.04 11.29 1.90
N ASN A 261 5.24 11.15 3.21
CA ASN A 261 5.15 12.26 4.16
C ASN A 261 6.48 13.02 4.33
N SER A 262 7.61 12.39 4.00
CA SER A 262 8.97 12.94 4.16
C SER A 262 9.41 13.84 3.01
N ASP A 263 8.65 14.92 2.75
CA ASP A 263 8.91 15.83 1.62
C ASP A 263 10.34 16.45 1.67
N TYR A 264 10.85 16.77 2.86
CA TYR A 264 12.11 17.49 3.08
C TYR A 264 13.31 16.60 3.38
N SER A 265 13.12 15.27 3.41
CA SER A 265 14.19 14.30 3.60
C SER A 265 15.23 14.30 2.47
N ASP A 266 16.39 13.71 2.74
CA ASP A 266 17.48 13.56 1.78
C ASP A 266 17.04 12.89 0.46
N SER A 267 17.50 13.42 -0.68
CA SER A 267 17.06 12.97 -2.00
C SER A 267 17.53 11.55 -2.35
N GLU A 268 18.76 11.19 -1.97
CA GLU A 268 19.32 9.87 -2.25
C GLU A 268 18.67 8.82 -1.35
N LEU A 269 18.39 9.16 -0.09
CA LEU A 269 17.63 8.31 0.82
C LEU A 269 16.22 8.03 0.29
N LYS A 270 15.50 9.07 -0.17
CA LYS A 270 14.18 8.92 -0.79
C LYS A 270 14.21 8.01 -2.02
N LYS A 271 15.21 8.18 -2.88
CA LYS A 271 15.41 7.35 -4.07
C LYS A 271 15.71 5.90 -3.71
N THR A 272 16.61 5.68 -2.76
CA THR A 272 16.99 4.34 -2.30
C THR A 272 15.80 3.62 -1.70
N LEU A 273 15.03 4.29 -0.83
CA LEU A 273 13.83 3.73 -0.24
C LEU A 273 12.75 3.41 -1.28
N LEU A 274 12.52 4.30 -2.25
CA LEU A 274 11.55 4.04 -3.32
C LEU A 274 11.93 2.81 -4.16
N LEU A 275 13.21 2.68 -4.53
CA LEU A 275 13.70 1.52 -5.27
C LEU A 275 13.52 0.22 -4.46
N GLU A 276 13.76 0.28 -3.15
CA GLU A 276 13.58 -0.87 -2.27
C GLU A 276 12.10 -1.25 -2.10
N ILE A 277 11.19 -0.26 -2.05
CA ILE A 277 9.74 -0.49 -2.09
C ILE A 277 9.35 -1.22 -3.40
N TYR A 278 9.85 -0.77 -4.56
CA TYR A 278 9.55 -1.45 -5.83
C TYR A 278 10.16 -2.86 -5.91
N ASN A 279 11.36 -3.08 -5.36
CA ASN A 279 11.93 -4.42 -5.25
C ASN A 279 11.07 -5.31 -4.35
N SER A 280 10.50 -4.76 -3.29
CA SER A 280 9.58 -5.48 -2.40
C SER A 280 8.25 -5.80 -3.09
N TRP A 281 7.71 -4.91 -3.92
CA TRP A 281 6.56 -5.20 -4.79
C TRP A 281 6.85 -6.36 -5.75
N LYS A 282 8.05 -6.36 -6.37
CA LYS A 282 8.50 -7.48 -7.21
C LYS A 282 8.57 -8.78 -6.40
N GLN A 283 9.07 -8.74 -5.17
CA GLN A 283 9.14 -9.94 -4.32
C GLN A 283 7.74 -10.48 -3.97
N VAL A 284 6.79 -9.60 -3.67
CA VAL A 284 5.38 -9.99 -3.49
C VAL A 284 4.82 -10.62 -4.77
N ALA A 285 5.05 -10.02 -5.94
CA ALA A 285 4.63 -10.59 -7.23
C ALA A 285 5.22 -11.99 -7.46
N LYS A 286 6.50 -12.23 -7.14
CA LYS A 286 7.13 -13.56 -7.25
C LYS A 286 6.43 -14.61 -6.41
N VAL A 287 6.09 -14.28 -5.15
CA VAL A 287 5.34 -15.19 -4.29
C VAL A 287 3.95 -15.46 -4.87
N LEU A 288 3.27 -14.44 -5.38
CA LEU A 288 1.94 -14.62 -6.00
C LEU A 288 1.98 -15.43 -7.29
N PHE A 289 3.02 -15.29 -8.12
CA PHE A 289 3.22 -16.17 -9.28
C PHE A 289 3.36 -17.63 -8.86
N ALA A 290 4.15 -17.89 -7.82
CA ALA A 290 4.33 -19.23 -7.29
C ALA A 290 3.04 -19.81 -6.67
N LEU A 291 2.18 -18.96 -6.12
CA LEU A 291 0.86 -19.33 -5.59
C LEU A 291 -0.25 -19.40 -6.65
N SER A 292 -0.01 -18.95 -7.89
CA SER A 292 -1.06 -18.81 -8.91
C SER A 292 -1.77 -20.13 -9.26
N PRO A 293 -1.08 -21.28 -9.39
CA PRO A 293 -1.73 -22.57 -9.64
C PRO A 293 -2.68 -22.99 -8.52
N ILE A 294 -2.32 -22.71 -7.27
CA ILE A 294 -3.17 -22.98 -6.12
C ILE A 294 -4.46 -22.17 -6.21
N MET A 295 -4.32 -20.87 -6.46
CA MET A 295 -5.46 -19.97 -6.64
C MET A 295 -6.33 -20.43 -7.81
N ALA A 296 -5.72 -20.92 -8.91
CA ALA A 296 -6.45 -21.49 -10.03
C ALA A 296 -7.24 -22.75 -9.64
N THR A 297 -6.72 -23.63 -8.78
CA THR A 297 -7.47 -24.83 -8.39
C THR A 297 -8.66 -24.50 -7.49
N ARG A 298 -8.50 -23.59 -6.51
CA ARG A 298 -9.45 -23.43 -5.41
C ARG A 298 -10.28 -22.15 -5.43
N GLY A 299 -9.85 -21.14 -6.18
CA GLY A 299 -10.48 -19.82 -6.18
C GLY A 299 -10.06 -18.90 -5.03
N GLU A 300 -9.32 -19.41 -4.03
CA GLU A 300 -8.85 -18.61 -2.89
C GLU A 300 -7.53 -19.14 -2.28
N ALA A 301 -6.80 -18.23 -1.63
CA ALA A 301 -5.67 -18.51 -0.74
C ALA A 301 -5.74 -17.57 0.48
N THR A 302 -6.00 -18.14 1.67
CA THR A 302 -6.27 -17.37 2.91
C THR A 302 -5.19 -17.59 3.98
N PHE A 303 -4.87 -16.55 4.75
CA PHE A 303 -3.96 -16.58 5.89
C PHE A 303 -4.16 -15.38 6.86
N GLU A 304 -4.26 -15.63 8.18
CA GLU A 304 -4.34 -14.61 9.27
C GLU A 304 -5.04 -13.29 8.90
N GLY A 305 -6.25 -13.38 8.33
CA GLY A 305 -7.06 -12.22 7.95
C GLY A 305 -6.68 -11.56 6.61
N ALA A 306 -5.61 -11.99 5.96
CA ALA A 306 -5.32 -11.72 4.55
C ALA A 306 -5.86 -12.85 3.66
N ALA A 307 -6.68 -12.52 2.67
CA ALA A 307 -7.21 -13.46 1.71
C ALA A 307 -6.93 -12.96 0.30
N PHE A 308 -6.42 -13.84 -0.55
CA PHE A 308 -6.38 -13.67 -1.99
C PHE A 308 -7.51 -14.49 -2.58
N GLU A 309 -8.57 -13.81 -3.02
CA GLU A 309 -9.77 -14.44 -3.56
C GLU A 309 -9.95 -14.03 -5.02
N LEU A 310 -10.36 -14.98 -5.86
CA LEU A 310 -10.73 -14.68 -7.24
C LEU A 310 -12.13 -14.07 -7.27
N TYR A 311 -12.19 -12.78 -7.60
CA TYR A 311 -13.46 -12.09 -7.81
C TYR A 311 -13.67 -11.78 -9.30
N GLY A 312 -14.67 -12.43 -9.90
CA GLY A 312 -15.04 -12.25 -11.31
C GLY A 312 -14.87 -13.51 -12.16
N ASP A 313 -14.95 -13.35 -13.48
CA ASP A 313 -14.78 -14.47 -14.41
C ASP A 313 -13.30 -14.70 -14.69
N PHE A 314 -12.77 -15.80 -14.17
CA PHE A 314 -11.43 -16.30 -14.49
C PHE A 314 -11.47 -17.53 -15.40
N GLY A 315 -12.59 -17.81 -16.06
CA GLY A 315 -12.70 -18.95 -16.95
C GLY A 315 -13.05 -20.27 -16.26
N GLN A 316 -13.32 -21.27 -17.10
CA GLN A 316 -13.87 -22.55 -16.66
C GLN A 316 -12.82 -23.63 -16.47
N THR A 317 -11.70 -23.54 -17.19
CA THR A 317 -10.59 -24.50 -17.09
C THR A 317 -9.50 -23.99 -16.15
N PHE A 318 -8.73 -24.92 -15.59
CA PHE A 318 -7.57 -24.59 -14.77
C PHE A 318 -6.57 -23.72 -15.55
N GLU A 319 -6.31 -24.08 -16.81
CA GLU A 319 -5.35 -23.40 -17.68
C GLU A 319 -5.76 -21.96 -17.98
N GLU A 320 -7.05 -21.74 -18.30
CA GLU A 320 -7.60 -20.41 -18.54
C GLU A 320 -7.50 -19.54 -17.28
N ARG A 321 -7.83 -20.13 -16.13
CA ARG A 321 -7.81 -19.46 -14.83
C ARG A 321 -6.41 -19.08 -14.40
N LEU A 322 -5.46 -20.01 -14.48
CA LEU A 322 -4.05 -19.75 -14.17
C LEU A 322 -3.50 -18.61 -15.03
N ASN A 323 -3.75 -18.64 -16.34
CA ASN A 323 -3.29 -17.59 -17.24
C ASN A 323 -3.88 -16.23 -16.87
N ARG A 324 -5.20 -16.15 -16.63
CA ARG A 324 -5.85 -14.90 -16.22
C ARG A 324 -5.33 -14.39 -14.88
N ILE A 325 -5.11 -15.27 -13.90
CA ILE A 325 -4.51 -14.91 -12.60
C ILE A 325 -3.14 -14.26 -12.82
N VAL A 326 -2.22 -14.96 -13.48
CA VAL A 326 -0.85 -14.47 -13.72
C VAL A 326 -0.87 -13.10 -14.42
N GLN A 327 -1.77 -12.92 -15.38
CA GLN A 327 -1.91 -11.67 -16.12
C GLN A 327 -2.47 -10.50 -15.30
N VAL A 328 -3.23 -10.70 -14.23
CA VAL A 328 -3.75 -9.58 -13.41
C VAL A 328 -2.86 -9.25 -12.21
N LEU A 329 -1.90 -10.11 -11.88
CA LEU A 329 -1.06 -9.94 -10.68
C LEU A 329 -0.29 -8.61 -10.63
N PRO A 330 0.36 -8.12 -11.69
CA PRO A 330 1.04 -6.82 -11.64
C PRO A 330 0.09 -5.67 -11.29
N THR A 331 -1.10 -5.66 -11.88
CA THR A 331 -2.16 -4.69 -11.59
C THR A 331 -2.61 -4.79 -10.13
N ASN A 332 -2.81 -6.01 -9.60
CA ASN A 332 -3.22 -6.21 -8.20
C ASN A 332 -2.14 -5.77 -7.21
N VAL A 333 -0.87 -6.10 -7.45
CA VAL A 333 0.26 -5.70 -6.59
C VAL A 333 0.36 -4.18 -6.49
N VAL A 334 0.29 -3.48 -7.62
CA VAL A 334 0.27 -2.01 -7.61
C VAL A 334 -0.99 -1.50 -6.93
N GLY A 335 -2.14 -2.13 -7.19
CA GLY A 335 -3.41 -1.83 -6.55
C GLY A 335 -3.38 -1.86 -5.03
N TYR A 336 -2.66 -2.82 -4.43
CA TYR A 336 -2.55 -2.97 -2.97
C TYR A 336 -1.81 -1.83 -2.27
N PHE A 337 -0.85 -1.18 -2.95
CA PHE A 337 0.11 -0.27 -2.31
C PHE A 337 0.12 1.15 -2.87
N GLN A 338 -0.53 1.38 -4.02
CA GLN A 338 -0.49 2.68 -4.70
C GLN A 338 -1.01 3.85 -3.84
N ASP A 339 -2.00 3.62 -2.99
CA ASP A 339 -2.64 4.67 -2.18
C ASP A 339 -1.74 5.09 -1.02
N ASP A 340 -0.96 4.16 -0.46
CA ASP A 340 0.02 4.44 0.58
C ASP A 340 1.24 5.19 0.02
N LEU A 341 1.66 4.87 -1.20
CA LEU A 341 2.87 5.43 -1.82
C LEU A 341 2.65 6.76 -2.53
N TYR A 342 1.55 6.91 -3.26
CA TYR A 342 1.42 8.02 -4.20
C TYR A 342 1.17 9.38 -3.52
N SER A 343 1.92 10.38 -3.97
CA SER A 343 1.63 11.80 -3.78
C SER A 343 2.03 12.55 -5.05
N SER A 344 1.26 13.56 -5.44
CA SER A 344 1.56 14.40 -6.61
C SER A 344 2.91 15.12 -6.48
N LYS A 345 3.37 15.38 -5.25
CA LYS A 345 4.66 16.01 -4.95
C LYS A 345 5.86 15.12 -5.29
N MET A 346 5.67 13.80 -5.31
CA MET A 346 6.74 12.83 -5.57
C MET A 346 6.94 12.54 -7.06
N SER A 347 6.20 13.20 -7.96
CA SER A 347 6.28 12.98 -9.41
C SER A 347 7.71 12.99 -9.96
N PRO A 348 8.61 13.94 -9.59
CA PRO A 348 9.99 13.93 -10.08
C PRO A 348 10.76 12.67 -9.66
N LEU A 349 10.53 12.19 -8.44
CA LEU A 349 11.16 10.97 -7.92
C LEU A 349 10.68 9.73 -8.68
N PHE A 350 9.37 9.62 -8.92
CA PHE A 350 8.80 8.53 -9.71
C PHE A 350 9.37 8.50 -11.13
N TYR A 351 9.52 9.66 -11.78
CA TYR A 351 10.08 9.72 -13.14
C TYR A 351 11.57 9.40 -13.20
N ASP A 352 12.37 9.81 -12.21
CA ASP A 352 13.78 9.45 -12.15
C ASP A 352 13.96 7.93 -12.00
N CYS A 353 13.24 7.30 -11.05
CA CYS A 353 13.27 5.84 -10.90
C CYS A 353 12.80 5.13 -12.17
N PHE A 354 11.70 5.58 -12.78
CA PHE A 354 11.13 4.97 -13.99
C PHE A 354 12.08 4.98 -15.18
N LYS A 355 12.77 6.11 -15.38
CA LYS A 355 13.72 6.28 -16.48
C LYS A 355 14.90 5.32 -16.34
N ASN A 356 15.38 5.14 -15.11
CA ASN A 356 16.62 4.42 -14.83
C ASN A 356 16.43 2.91 -14.59
N ASP A 357 15.19 2.44 -14.37
CA ASP A 357 14.92 1.02 -14.14
C ASP A 357 15.07 0.18 -15.43
N LYS A 358 15.72 -0.97 -15.27
CA LYS A 358 15.98 -1.96 -16.33
C LYS A 358 15.20 -3.26 -16.12
N ASN A 359 14.67 -3.51 -14.93
CA ASN A 359 13.89 -4.71 -14.66
C ASN A 359 12.48 -4.54 -15.27
N GLU A 360 12.09 -5.44 -16.17
CA GLU A 360 10.86 -5.28 -16.95
C GLU A 360 9.59 -5.29 -16.08
N LEU A 361 9.52 -6.19 -15.09
CA LEU A 361 8.39 -6.27 -14.17
C LEU A 361 8.29 -5.04 -13.27
N MET A 362 9.40 -4.59 -12.69
CA MET A 362 9.41 -3.38 -11.86
C MET A 362 9.07 -2.13 -12.69
N LYS A 363 9.63 -2.00 -13.88
CA LYS A 363 9.29 -0.91 -14.80
C LYS A 363 7.82 -0.93 -15.16
N HIS A 364 7.23 -2.12 -15.34
CA HIS A 364 5.80 -2.26 -15.58
C HIS A 364 4.94 -1.87 -14.35
N HIS A 365 5.30 -2.30 -13.14
CA HIS A 365 4.63 -1.85 -11.91
C HIS A 365 4.63 -0.33 -11.79
N GLN A 366 5.76 0.31 -12.10
CA GLN A 366 5.85 1.77 -12.11
C GLN A 366 4.98 2.41 -13.19
N ALA A 367 4.91 1.82 -14.39
CA ALA A 367 4.01 2.29 -15.45
C ALA A 367 2.54 2.22 -15.01
N LEU A 368 2.13 1.13 -14.37
CA LEU A 368 0.79 0.97 -13.82
C LEU A 368 0.49 2.01 -12.74
N LEU A 369 1.43 2.28 -11.82
CA LEU A 369 1.29 3.35 -10.82
C LEU A 369 1.04 4.71 -11.49
N LEU A 370 1.82 5.05 -12.50
CA LEU A 370 1.66 6.30 -13.25
C LEU A 370 0.32 6.36 -14.01
N ILE A 371 -0.17 5.25 -14.54
CA ILE A 371 -1.49 5.17 -15.22
C ILE A 371 -2.64 5.32 -14.21
N PHE A 372 -2.52 4.71 -13.03
CA PHE A 372 -3.57 4.75 -12.02
C PHE A 372 -3.68 6.13 -11.36
N LYS A 373 -2.55 6.82 -11.20
CA LYS A 373 -2.47 8.07 -10.45
C LYS A 373 -2.33 9.34 -11.29
N ARG A 374 -1.92 9.20 -12.55
CA ARG A 374 -1.84 10.27 -13.55
C ARG A 374 -1.17 11.57 -13.05
N PRO A 375 0.04 11.51 -12.47
CA PRO A 375 0.77 12.73 -12.11
C PRO A 375 1.04 13.63 -13.31
N ARG A 376 1.24 14.92 -13.11
CA ARG A 376 1.51 15.87 -14.21
C ARG A 376 2.67 15.37 -15.09
N GLY A 377 2.42 15.24 -16.40
CA GLY A 377 3.40 14.74 -17.37
C GLY A 377 3.36 13.22 -17.61
N TRP A 378 2.50 12.47 -16.92
CA TRP A 378 2.42 11.01 -17.02
C TRP A 378 2.23 10.50 -18.45
N LYS A 379 1.40 11.19 -19.26
CA LYS A 379 1.05 10.80 -20.63
C LYS A 379 2.29 10.56 -21.48
N GLN A 380 3.23 11.51 -21.48
CA GLN A 380 4.44 11.42 -22.30
C GLN A 380 5.35 10.28 -21.85
N VAL A 381 5.44 10.05 -20.53
CA VAL A 381 6.23 8.97 -19.95
C VAL A 381 5.66 7.61 -20.35
N ILE A 382 4.34 7.45 -20.25
CA ILE A 382 3.64 6.23 -20.66
C ILE A 382 3.68 6.02 -22.17
N GLU A 383 3.51 7.07 -22.97
CA GLU A 383 3.68 6.99 -24.42
C GLU A 383 5.08 6.45 -24.79
N ASN A 384 6.14 7.01 -24.19
CA ASN A 384 7.51 6.56 -24.43
C ASN A 384 7.70 5.09 -24.04
N TYR A 385 7.20 4.69 -22.88
CA TYR A 385 7.22 3.30 -22.42
C TYR A 385 6.48 2.35 -23.37
N MET A 386 5.26 2.69 -23.75
CA MET A 386 4.46 1.92 -24.71
C MET A 386 5.19 1.78 -26.04
N THR A 387 5.91 2.82 -26.49
CA THR A 387 6.70 2.76 -27.72
C THR A 387 7.98 1.93 -27.62
N SER A 388 8.58 1.79 -26.42
CA SER A 388 9.82 1.02 -26.23
C SER A 388 9.61 -0.49 -26.09
N ILE A 389 8.47 -0.95 -25.57
CA ILE A 389 8.20 -2.39 -25.36
C ILE A 389 7.75 -3.11 -26.64
N SER A 390 7.86 -4.44 -26.73
CA SER A 390 7.45 -5.18 -27.94
C SER A 390 5.95 -5.04 -28.25
N LYS A 391 5.57 -4.98 -29.53
CA LYS A 391 4.16 -4.84 -29.97
C LYS A 391 3.24 -5.99 -29.54
N ASN A 392 3.83 -7.14 -29.22
CA ASN A 392 3.12 -8.34 -28.81
C ASN A 392 3.41 -8.71 -27.36
N SER A 393 4.14 -7.89 -26.59
CA SER A 393 4.42 -8.22 -25.19
C SER A 393 3.15 -8.19 -24.36
N TYR A 394 3.13 -9.01 -23.30
CA TYR A 394 2.16 -8.88 -22.23
C TYR A 394 2.13 -7.46 -21.65
N TYR A 395 3.28 -6.82 -21.47
CA TYR A 395 3.34 -5.48 -20.88
C TYR A 395 2.55 -4.44 -21.68
N LEU A 396 2.53 -4.52 -23.02
CA LEU A 396 1.75 -3.61 -23.85
C LEU A 396 0.26 -3.91 -23.72
N PHE A 397 -0.10 -5.19 -23.70
CA PHE A 397 -1.47 -5.65 -23.46
C PHE A 397 -2.01 -5.14 -22.12
N ASP A 398 -1.29 -5.39 -21.03
CA ASP A 398 -1.73 -5.00 -19.69
C ASP A 398 -1.79 -3.47 -19.56
N THR A 399 -0.81 -2.74 -20.12
CA THR A 399 -0.85 -1.27 -20.18
C THR A 399 -2.13 -0.76 -20.86
N VAL A 400 -2.51 -1.36 -21.99
CA VAL A 400 -3.73 -0.97 -22.72
C VAL A 400 -4.98 -1.34 -21.93
N ASN A 401 -5.01 -2.48 -21.26
CA ASN A 401 -6.15 -2.86 -20.42
C ASN A 401 -6.28 -1.99 -19.18
N ALA A 402 -5.18 -1.66 -18.51
CA ALA A 402 -5.15 -0.70 -17.42
C ALA A 402 -5.75 0.64 -17.86
N LEU A 403 -5.33 1.18 -19.01
CA LEU A 403 -5.90 2.40 -19.58
C LEU A 403 -7.38 2.26 -19.93
N ARG A 404 -7.82 1.13 -20.48
CA ARG A 404 -9.25 0.86 -20.77
C ARG A 404 -10.09 0.84 -19.49
N THR A 405 -9.62 0.18 -18.45
CA THR A 405 -10.26 0.16 -17.13
C THR A 405 -10.37 1.58 -16.58
N LYS A 406 -9.28 2.36 -16.64
CA LYS A 406 -9.27 3.76 -16.21
C LYS A 406 -10.23 4.62 -17.02
N TYR A 407 -10.28 4.46 -18.34
CA TYR A 407 -11.25 5.16 -19.20
C TYR A 407 -12.70 4.87 -18.79
N ARG A 408 -13.01 3.60 -18.52
CA ARG A 408 -14.36 3.14 -18.21
C ARG A 408 -14.86 3.60 -16.84
N TYR A 409 -14.01 3.49 -15.82
CA TYR A 409 -14.44 3.56 -14.43
C TYR A 409 -13.94 4.78 -13.65
N ASP A 410 -12.87 5.47 -14.09
CA ASP A 410 -12.37 6.59 -13.30
C ASP A 410 -13.22 7.86 -13.51
N PHE A 411 -13.36 8.61 -12.42
CA PHE A 411 -13.70 10.03 -12.47
C PHE A 411 -12.47 10.80 -12.97
N ALA A 412 -12.52 11.31 -14.19
CA ALA A 412 -11.42 11.99 -14.85
C ALA A 412 -11.96 13.16 -15.66
N SER A 413 -11.18 14.24 -15.78
CA SER A 413 -11.53 15.37 -16.63
C SER A 413 -11.58 14.98 -18.11
N GLN A 414 -12.27 15.78 -18.93
CA GLN A 414 -12.35 15.54 -20.37
C GLN A 414 -10.96 15.52 -21.04
N GLU A 415 -10.03 16.35 -20.57
CA GLU A 415 -8.64 16.35 -21.03
C GLU A 415 -7.94 15.03 -20.72
N GLU A 416 -8.04 14.54 -19.47
CA GLU A 416 -7.47 13.24 -19.09
C GLU A 416 -8.11 12.09 -19.87
N LEU A 417 -9.42 12.12 -20.10
CA LEU A 417 -10.11 11.10 -20.91
C LEU A 417 -9.61 11.10 -22.36
N ASN A 418 -9.32 12.27 -22.92
CA ASN A 418 -8.72 12.37 -24.25
C ASN A 418 -7.30 11.82 -24.28
N ASP A 419 -6.51 12.04 -23.24
CA ASP A 419 -5.17 11.48 -23.10
C ASP A 419 -5.19 9.95 -22.96
N ILE A 420 -6.07 9.42 -22.11
CA ILE A 420 -6.27 7.98 -21.95
C ILE A 420 -6.74 7.37 -23.29
N LYS A 421 -7.72 7.99 -23.96
CA LYS A 421 -8.21 7.57 -25.27
C LYS A 421 -7.08 7.51 -26.30
N TYR A 422 -6.24 8.54 -26.35
CA TYR A 422 -5.08 8.57 -27.25
C TYR A 422 -4.13 7.40 -26.98
N LEU A 423 -3.77 7.15 -25.72
CA LEU A 423 -2.85 6.07 -25.35
C LEU A 423 -3.44 4.67 -25.63
N ILE A 424 -4.74 4.45 -25.39
CA ILE A 424 -5.42 3.19 -25.77
C ILE A 424 -5.27 2.96 -27.28
N LYS A 425 -5.58 3.99 -28.10
CA LYS A 425 -5.48 3.88 -29.56
C LYS A 425 -4.04 3.69 -30.02
N LEU A 426 -3.07 4.35 -29.38
CA LEU A 426 -1.64 4.16 -29.66
C LEU A 426 -1.24 2.70 -29.45
N GLY A 427 -1.60 2.11 -28.31
CA GLY A 427 -1.27 0.72 -28.00
C GLY A 427 -1.92 -0.27 -28.96
N LEU A 428 -3.20 -0.08 -29.29
CA LEU A 428 -3.90 -0.89 -30.29
C LEU A 428 -3.29 -0.75 -31.68
N ALA A 429 -3.00 0.47 -32.14
CA ALA A 429 -2.34 0.73 -33.41
C ALA A 429 -0.97 0.05 -33.47
N LYS A 430 -0.18 0.15 -32.39
CA LYS A 430 1.12 -0.50 -32.28
C LYS A 430 1.01 -2.02 -32.39
N HIS A 431 0.01 -2.63 -31.75
CA HIS A 431 -0.22 -4.07 -31.86
C HIS A 431 -0.56 -4.50 -33.29
N HIS A 432 -1.37 -3.70 -34.01
CA HIS A 432 -1.80 -4.00 -35.37
C HIS A 432 -0.78 -3.68 -36.47
N CYS A 433 0.11 -2.70 -36.26
CA CYS A 433 1.09 -2.31 -37.27
C CYS A 433 2.37 -3.16 -37.20
N GLU A 434 3.02 -3.34 -38.36
CA GLU A 434 4.40 -3.83 -38.43
C GLU A 434 5.35 -2.64 -38.22
N GLY A 435 6.27 -2.76 -37.24
CA GLY A 435 7.31 -1.74 -36.99
C GLY A 435 7.21 -1.03 -35.63
N GLY A 436 7.90 0.11 -35.53
CA GLY A 436 8.12 0.90 -34.31
C GLY A 436 6.92 1.77 -33.89
N LYS A 437 7.16 3.03 -33.52
CA LYS A 437 6.11 3.96 -33.05
C LYS A 437 5.06 4.20 -34.16
N PRO A 438 3.75 3.98 -33.90
CA PRO A 438 2.70 4.29 -34.86
C PRO A 438 2.66 5.78 -35.21
N THR A 439 2.42 6.09 -36.48
CA THR A 439 2.13 7.44 -36.97
C THR A 439 0.76 7.91 -36.47
N LEU A 440 0.55 9.23 -36.40
CA LEU A 440 -0.74 9.80 -36.02
C LEU A 440 -1.89 9.30 -36.91
N SER A 441 -1.64 9.11 -38.21
CA SER A 441 -2.61 8.54 -39.16
C SER A 441 -3.02 7.10 -38.77
N GLN A 442 -2.07 6.26 -38.36
CA GLN A 442 -2.36 4.89 -37.90
C GLN A 442 -3.18 4.89 -36.60
N ILE A 443 -2.91 5.82 -35.68
CA ILE A 443 -3.65 5.96 -34.42
C ILE A 443 -5.09 6.40 -34.68
N ILE A 444 -5.30 7.39 -35.57
CA ILE A 444 -6.62 7.91 -35.92
C ILE A 444 -7.51 6.84 -36.57
N LYS A 445 -6.91 5.90 -37.32
CA LYS A 445 -7.64 4.77 -37.93
C LYS A 445 -8.26 3.81 -36.90
N ILE A 446 -7.78 3.79 -35.66
CA ILE A 446 -8.41 3.00 -34.59
C ILE A 446 -9.75 3.64 -34.22
N LYS A 447 -10.84 2.96 -34.60
CA LYS A 447 -12.21 3.41 -34.36
C LYS A 447 -12.52 3.50 -32.86
N ASP A 448 -13.34 4.47 -32.48
CA ASP A 448 -13.80 4.66 -31.09
C ASP A 448 -14.60 3.47 -30.55
N SER A 449 -15.15 2.61 -31.42
CA SER A 449 -15.78 1.34 -31.03
C SER A 449 -14.84 0.37 -30.30
N ASN A 450 -13.51 0.60 -30.37
CA ASN A 450 -12.53 -0.18 -29.61
C ASN A 450 -12.37 0.34 -28.18
N LEU A 451 -12.92 1.50 -27.82
CA LEU A 451 -12.91 2.02 -26.46
C LEU A 451 -14.03 1.37 -25.64
N PRO A 452 -13.83 1.10 -24.35
CA PRO A 452 -14.91 0.63 -23.50
C PRO A 452 -15.96 1.74 -23.32
N LYS A 453 -17.22 1.35 -23.17
CA LYS A 453 -18.27 2.27 -22.74
C LYS A 453 -17.95 2.77 -21.33
N ARG A 454 -18.16 4.06 -21.08
CA ARG A 454 -18.02 4.64 -19.75
C ARG A 454 -19.16 4.20 -18.84
N GLU A 455 -18.81 3.92 -17.59
CA GLU A 455 -19.77 3.51 -16.57
C GLU A 455 -20.38 4.71 -15.85
N TYR A 456 -19.55 5.72 -15.61
CA TYR A 456 -20.00 7.03 -15.15
C TYR A 456 -20.11 7.92 -16.39
N GLY A 457 -21.34 8.26 -16.79
CA GLY A 457 -21.57 9.27 -17.82
C GLY A 457 -21.00 10.62 -17.39
N ASP A 458 -20.71 11.48 -18.37
CA ASP A 458 -20.90 12.92 -18.12
C ASP A 458 -22.41 13.20 -18.07
#